data_AF-A0AAE4HDF3-F1
#
_entry.id   AF-A0AAE4HDF3-F1
#
_cell.length_a   1.000
_cell.length_b   1.000
_cell.length_c   1.000
_cell.angle_alpha   90.00
_cell.angle_beta   90.00
_cell.angle_gamma   90.00
#
_symmetry.space_group_name_H-M   'P 1'
#
loop_
_entity.id
_entity.type
_entity.pdbx_description
1 polymer ?
#
loop_
_entity_poly.entity_id
_entity_poly.type
_entity_poly.pdbx_seq_one_letter_code
_entity_poly.pdbx_strand_id
1 'polypeptide(L)' 'MTLDDAIERYIHEFAQDAGRSKRATIQQLLRFPIARVQISELTSEQIIGHAVIRRDSGIKPSTINQDITWLGII' A
#
# COMPACT_ATOMS: atom_id res chain seq x y z
N MET A 1 -8.99 -13.04 -3.05
CA MET A 1 -8.97 -11.58 -2.90
C MET A 1 -7.54 -11.19 -2.59
N THR A 2 -6.95 -10.44 -3.50
CA THR A 2 -5.60 -9.90 -3.37
C THR A 2 -5.63 -8.51 -2.75
N LEU A 3 -4.48 -8.01 -2.34
CA LEU A 3 -4.39 -6.70 -1.69
C LEU A 3 -4.79 -5.55 -2.65
N ASP A 4 -4.55 -5.68 -3.94
CA ASP A 4 -5.06 -4.76 -4.97
C ASP A 4 -6.60 -4.68 -4.98
N ASP A 5 -7.31 -5.82 -4.92
CA ASP A 5 -8.78 -5.86 -4.83
C ASP A 5 -9.27 -5.06 -3.62
N ALA A 6 -8.62 -5.24 -2.46
CA ALA A 6 -8.96 -4.52 -1.24
C ALA A 6 -8.61 -3.03 -1.32
N ILE A 7 -7.48 -2.66 -1.93
CA ILE A 7 -7.11 -1.26 -2.16
C ILE A 7 -8.13 -0.58 -3.07
N GLU A 8 -8.52 -1.20 -4.18
CA GLU A 8 -9.51 -0.65 -5.11
C GLU A 8 -10.87 -0.49 -4.44
N ARG A 9 -11.31 -1.50 -3.69
CA ARG A 9 -12.53 -1.44 -2.89
C ARG A 9 -12.45 -0.33 -1.83
N TYR A 10 -11.33 -0.19 -1.13
CA TYR A 10 -11.15 0.86 -0.13
C TYR A 10 -11.24 2.25 -0.74
N ILE A 11 -10.60 2.44 -1.91
CA ILE A 11 -10.67 3.71 -2.64
C ILE A 11 -12.10 4.01 -3.06
N HIS A 12 -12.82 3.00 -3.57
CA HIS A 12 -14.18 3.16 -4.06
C HIS A 12 -15.20 3.41 -2.95
N GLU A 13 -15.11 2.70 -1.83
CA GLU A 13 -16.11 2.77 -0.76
C GLU A 13 -15.81 3.85 0.29
N PHE A 14 -14.52 4.12 0.58
CA PHE A 14 -14.13 4.92 1.75
C PHE A 14 -13.22 6.12 1.45
N ALA A 15 -12.67 6.23 0.24
CA ALA A 15 -11.74 7.32 -0.12
C ALA A 15 -12.32 8.34 -1.11
N GLN A 16 -13.63 8.44 -1.24
CA GLN A 16 -14.28 9.40 -2.15
C GLN A 16 -13.97 10.86 -1.77
N ASP A 17 -13.97 11.17 -0.46
CA ASP A 17 -13.64 12.50 0.05
C ASP A 17 -12.14 12.67 0.38
N ALA A 18 -11.31 11.67 0.07
CA ALA A 18 -9.88 11.74 0.35
C ALA A 18 -9.21 12.78 -0.56
N GLY A 19 -8.44 13.69 0.04
CA GLY A 19 -7.63 14.65 -0.71
C GLY A 19 -6.69 13.96 -1.70
N ARG A 20 -6.43 14.62 -2.84
CA ARG A 20 -5.66 14.11 -3.99
C ARG A 20 -4.36 13.39 -3.58
N SER A 21 -3.61 13.96 -2.63
CA SER A 21 -2.34 13.39 -2.16
C SER A 21 -2.51 12.05 -1.45
N LYS A 22 -3.54 11.88 -0.61
CA LYS A 22 -3.83 10.61 0.07
C LYS A 22 -4.18 9.52 -0.94
N ARG A 23 -5.04 9.86 -1.91
CA ARG A 23 -5.45 8.92 -2.96
C ARG A 23 -4.26 8.48 -3.82
N ALA A 24 -3.39 9.42 -4.20
CA ALA A 24 -2.19 9.12 -4.95
C ALA A 24 -1.24 8.16 -4.21
N THR A 25 -1.03 8.37 -2.89
CA THR A 25 -0.20 7.46 -2.08
C THR A 25 -0.77 6.05 -2.04
N ILE A 26 -2.09 5.89 -1.81
CA ILE A 26 -2.74 4.57 -1.77
C ILE A 26 -2.68 3.90 -3.14
N GLN A 27 -3.01 4.63 -4.22
CA GLN A 27 -2.96 4.11 -5.59
C GLN A 27 -1.55 3.69 -6.02
N GLN A 28 -0.51 4.31 -5.47
CA GLN A 28 0.86 3.95 -5.78
C GLN A 28 1.20 2.52 -5.31
N LEU A 29 0.56 2.02 -4.24
CA LEU A 29 0.77 0.67 -3.72
C LEU A 29 0.47 -0.40 -4.77
N LEU A 30 -0.50 -0.14 -5.66
CA LEU A 30 -0.88 -1.03 -6.77
C LEU A 30 0.26 -1.32 -7.76
N ARG A 31 1.33 -0.52 -7.74
CA ARG A 31 2.49 -0.68 -8.63
C ARG A 31 3.55 -1.64 -8.07
N PHE A 32 3.42 -2.06 -6.82
CA PHE A 32 4.43 -2.91 -6.16
C PHE A 32 3.96 -4.36 -6.05
N PRO A 33 4.89 -5.32 -5.97
CA PRO A 33 4.56 -6.74 -5.85
C PRO A 33 3.63 -7.06 -4.67
N ILE A 34 3.71 -6.31 -3.58
CA ILE A 34 2.87 -6.50 -2.39
C ILE A 34 1.37 -6.43 -2.71
N ALA A 35 0.96 -5.64 -3.72
CA ALA A 35 -0.44 -5.52 -4.13
C ALA A 35 -1.01 -6.82 -4.72
N ARG A 36 -0.15 -7.71 -5.23
CA ARG A 36 -0.57 -8.99 -5.82
C ARG A 36 -0.64 -10.13 -4.81
N VAL A 37 -0.31 -9.86 -3.55
CA VAL A 37 -0.35 -10.85 -2.47
C VAL A 37 -1.80 -11.12 -2.08
N GLN A 38 -2.16 -12.39 -1.87
CA GLN A 38 -3.45 -12.75 -1.29
C GLN A 38 -3.52 -12.23 0.14
N ILE A 39 -4.61 -11.58 0.53
CA ILE A 39 -4.71 -10.94 1.86
C ILE A 39 -4.54 -11.96 2.98
N SER A 40 -5.07 -13.16 2.81
CA SER A 40 -4.93 -14.28 3.76
C SER A 40 -3.49 -14.77 3.91
N GLU A 41 -2.60 -14.41 3.00
CA GLU A 41 -1.20 -14.82 2.95
C GLU A 41 -0.24 -13.65 3.21
N LEU A 42 -0.76 -12.45 3.53
CA LEU A 42 0.07 -11.28 3.77
C LEU A 42 0.86 -11.45 5.07
N THR A 43 2.19 -11.50 4.94
CA THR A 43 3.11 -11.66 6.08
C THR A 43 3.90 -10.40 6.37
N SER A 44 4.45 -10.30 7.59
CA SER A 44 5.38 -9.24 7.95
C SER A 44 6.63 -9.23 7.06
N GLU A 45 7.09 -10.39 6.57
CA GLU A 45 8.23 -10.49 5.67
C GLU A 45 7.95 -9.78 4.34
N GLN A 46 6.75 -9.94 3.78
CA GLN A 46 6.36 -9.25 2.54
C GLN A 46 6.23 -7.74 2.74
N ILE A 47 5.73 -7.29 3.89
CA ILE A 47 5.67 -5.86 4.26
C ILE A 47 7.08 -5.27 4.38
N ILE A 48 8.00 -5.98 5.05
CA ILE A 48 9.40 -5.59 5.16
C ILE A 48 10.05 -5.56 3.77
N GLY A 49 9.78 -6.56 2.92
CA GLY A 49 10.25 -6.61 1.55
C GLY A 49 9.83 -5.40 0.73
N HIS A 50 8.56 -4.98 0.84
CA HIS A 50 8.09 -3.73 0.23
C HIS A 50 8.86 -2.52 0.75
N ALA A 51 9.05 -2.39 2.07
CA ALA A 51 9.81 -1.29 2.65
C ALA A 51 11.27 -1.24 2.17
N VAL A 52 11.92 -2.40 2.02
CA VAL A 52 13.27 -2.52 1.46
C VAL A 52 13.32 -2.06 0.01
N ILE A 53 12.41 -2.54 -0.86
CA ILE A 53 12.32 -2.10 -2.26
C ILE A 53 12.20 -0.57 -2.37
N ARG A 54 11.36 0.02 -1.52
CA ARG A 54 11.14 1.46 -1.48
C ARG A 54 12.38 2.21 -1.03
N ARG A 55 13.02 1.77 0.06
CA ARG A 55 14.27 2.36 0.56
C ARG A 55 15.37 2.30 -0.49
N ASP A 56 15.54 1.15 -1.14
CA ASP A 56 16.58 0.94 -2.15
C ASP A 56 16.32 1.77 -3.42
N SER A 57 15.06 2.16 -3.65
CA SER A 57 14.66 3.15 -4.68
C SER A 57 14.87 4.61 -4.25
N GLY A 58 15.54 4.87 -3.12
CA GLY A 58 15.84 6.22 -2.62
C GLY A 58 14.68 6.93 -1.92
N ILE A 59 13.62 6.20 -1.57
CA ILE A 59 12.44 6.78 -0.92
C ILE A 59 12.72 7.04 0.57
N LYS A 60 12.29 8.20 1.06
CA LYS A 60 12.50 8.61 2.46
C LYS A 60 11.69 7.74 3.43
N PRO A 61 12.20 7.45 4.64
CA PRO A 61 11.50 6.65 5.65
C PRO A 61 10.08 7.15 5.98
N SER A 62 9.85 8.47 5.98
CA SER A 62 8.53 9.05 6.24
C SER A 62 7.50 8.64 5.18
N THR A 63 7.89 8.55 3.92
CA THR A 63 7.03 8.09 2.82
C THR A 63 6.82 6.57 2.89
N ILE A 64 7.86 5.80 3.24
CA ILE A 64 7.71 4.35 3.47
C ILE A 64 6.74 4.09 4.64
N ASN A 65 6.81 4.89 5.70
CA ASN A 65 5.88 4.79 6.83
C ASN A 65 4.44 5.09 6.42
N GLN A 66 4.21 6.01 5.48
CA GLN A 66 2.87 6.23 4.93
C GLN A 66 2.36 4.99 4.19
N ASP A 67 3.20 4.33 3.39
CA ASP A 67 2.84 3.08 2.71
C ASP A 67 2.39 2.03 3.73
N ILE A 68 3.21 1.79 4.77
CA ILE A 68 2.92 0.82 5.84
C ILE A 68 1.65 1.19 6.61
N THR A 69 1.45 2.48 6.89
CA THR A 69 0.25 2.97 7.59
C THR A 69 -1.01 2.64 6.78
N TRP A 70 -1.00 2.86 5.47
CA TRP A 70 -2.14 2.53 4.61
C TRP A 70 -2.37 1.02 4.51
N LEU A 71 -1.30 0.22 4.42
CA LEU A 71 -1.39 -1.24 4.44
C LEU A 71 -2.00 -1.80 5.74
N GLY A 72 -1.86 -1.10 6.86
CA GLY A 72 -2.48 -1.50 8.14
C GLY A 72 -3.91 -1.01 8.33
N ILE A 73 -4.39 -0.10 7.48
CA ILE A 73 -5.76 0.45 7.53
C ILE A 73 -6.71 -0.31 6.59
N ILE A 74 -6.20 -0.70 5.42
CA ILE A 74 -6.93 -1.41 4.36
C ILE A 74 -7.08 -2.88 4.76
#